data_AF-A0A3S1DYI1-F1
#
_entry.id   AF-A0A3S1DYI1-F1
#
_cell.length_a   1.000
_cell.length_b   1.000
_cell.length_c   1.000
_cell.angle_alpha   90.00
_cell.angle_beta   90.00
_cell.angle_gamma   90.00
#
_symmetry.space_group_name_H-M   'P 1'
#
loop_
_entity.id
_entity.type
_entity.pdbx_description
1 polymer ?
#
loop_
_entity_poly.entity_id
_entity_poly.type
_entity_poly.pdbx_seq_one_letter_code
_entity_poly.pdbx_strand_id
1 'polypeptide(L)'
;MGTEESISEMLNELISKVELILPDKTKHSFGSLEYFLPQIIKARDEKLYLKDNWFINSPRWLGEYGNTKDEEEIFDDIVKIELFMRSKRHQTNE
;
A
#
# COMPACT_ATOMS: atom_id res chain seq x y z
N MET A 1 -6.14 0.76 20.20
CA MET A 1 -5.34 0.23 19.09
C MET A 1 -4.02 0.98 19.05
N GLY A 2 -2.92 0.25 18.99
CA GLY A 2 -1.58 0.86 18.85
C GLY A 2 -1.34 1.31 17.41
N THR A 3 -0.42 2.26 17.20
CA THR A 3 0.00 2.73 15.87
C THR A 3 0.39 1.59 14.94
N GLU A 4 1.09 0.59 15.48
CA GLU A 4 1.49 -0.62 14.74
C GLU A 4 0.29 -1.44 14.27
N GLU A 5 -0.71 -1.63 15.13
CA GLU A 5 -1.92 -2.39 14.84
C GLU A 5 -2.72 -1.70 13.72
N SER A 6 -2.90 -0.39 13.83
CA SER A 6 -3.59 0.39 12.79
C SER A 6 -2.87 0.35 11.44
N ILE A 7 -1.53 0.46 11.40
CA ILE A 7 -0.78 0.32 10.14
C ILE A 7 -0.93 -1.08 9.57
N SER A 8 -0.84 -2.12 10.43
CA SER A 8 -1.02 -3.50 9.99
C SER A 8 -2.41 -3.77 9.42
N GLU A 9 -3.47 -3.20 10.02
CA GLU A 9 -4.84 -3.31 9.49
C GLU A 9 -4.97 -2.64 8.13
N MET A 10 -4.49 -1.40 7.98
CA MET A 10 -4.55 -0.69 6.70
C MET A 10 -3.75 -1.42 5.59
N LEU A 11 -2.60 -2.01 5.93
CA LEU A 11 -1.83 -2.84 4.99
C LEU A 11 -2.59 -4.12 4.61
N ASN A 12 -3.30 -4.76 5.54
CA ASN A 12 -4.13 -5.92 5.24
C ASN A 12 -5.30 -5.57 4.32
N GLU A 13 -6.00 -4.45 4.56
CA GLU A 13 -7.06 -3.98 3.69
C GLU A 13 -6.54 -3.71 2.27
N LEU A 14 -5.39 -3.06 2.16
CA LEU A 14 -4.72 -2.81 0.88
C LEU A 14 -4.37 -4.11 0.15
N ILE A 15 -3.78 -5.08 0.86
CA ILE A 15 -3.46 -6.41 0.30
C ILE A 15 -4.72 -7.10 -0.22
N SER A 16 -5.79 -7.15 0.59
CA SER A 16 -7.05 -7.79 0.19
C SER A 16 -7.67 -7.15 -1.04
N LYS A 17 -7.64 -5.82 -1.16
CA LYS A 17 -8.12 -5.14 -2.37
C LYS A 17 -7.32 -5.55 -3.61
N VAL A 18 -5.99 -5.56 -3.51
CA VAL A 18 -5.11 -5.95 -4.63
C VAL A 18 -5.33 -7.40 -5.04
N GLU A 19 -5.49 -8.32 -4.07
CA GLU A 19 -5.79 -9.73 -4.33
C GLU A 19 -7.15 -9.96 -5.01
N LEU A 20 -8.14 -9.09 -4.78
CA LEU A 20 -9.43 -9.13 -5.45
C LEU A 20 -9.37 -8.63 -6.90
N ILE A 21 -8.49 -7.66 -7.18
CA ILE A 21 -8.34 -7.04 -8.50
C ILE A 21 -7.50 -7.93 -9.43
N LEU A 22 -6.42 -8.50 -8.93
CA LEU A 22 -5.46 -9.31 -9.71
C LEU A 22 -6.05 -10.45 -10.56
N PRO A 23 -7.00 -11.28 -10.06
CA PRO A 23 -7.56 -12.36 -10.86
C PRO A 23 -8.57 -11.88 -11.91
N ASP A 24 -9.01 -10.62 -11.84
CA ASP A 24 -9.98 -10.04 -12.76
C ASP A 24 -9.30 -9.69 -14.10
N LYS A 25 -9.35 -10.63 -15.04
CA LYS A 25 -8.79 -10.48 -16.40
C LYS A 25 -9.45 -9.39 -17.23
N THR A 26 -10.57 -8.80 -16.78
CA THR A 26 -11.18 -7.64 -17.44
C THR A 26 -10.50 -6.33 -17.03
N LYS A 27 -9.73 -6.34 -15.94
CA LYS A 27 -8.96 -5.22 -15.42
C LYS A 27 -7.50 -5.40 -15.84
N HIS A 28 -7.10 -4.71 -16.90
CA HIS A 28 -5.72 -4.69 -17.37
C HIS A 28 -4.82 -3.86 -16.43
N SER A 29 -4.51 -4.39 -15.24
CA SER A 29 -3.34 -3.91 -14.51
C SER A 29 -2.12 -4.36 -15.30
N PHE A 30 -1.36 -3.43 -15.87
CA PHE A 30 -0.18 -3.69 -16.71
C PHE A 30 1.01 -4.27 -15.90
N GLY A 31 0.77 -5.31 -15.11
CA GLY A 31 1.74 -5.92 -14.18
C GLY A 31 2.08 -5.06 -12.96
N SER A 32 1.48 -3.87 -12.82
CA SER A 32 1.68 -2.93 -11.70
C SER A 32 1.32 -3.58 -10.36
N LEU A 33 0.11 -4.16 -10.28
CA LEU A 33 -0.38 -4.82 -9.07
C LEU A 33 0.34 -6.15 -8.80
N GLU A 34 0.74 -6.88 -9.85
CA GLU A 34 1.49 -8.14 -9.74
C GLU A 34 2.88 -7.90 -9.14
N TYR A 35 3.51 -6.77 -9.51
CA TYR A 35 4.78 -6.34 -8.92
C TYR A 35 4.61 -5.76 -7.51
N PHE A 36 3.49 -5.08 -7.24
CA PHE A 36 3.23 -4.41 -5.97
C PHE A 36 2.88 -5.38 -4.84
N LEU A 37 1.99 -6.34 -5.09
CA LEU A 37 1.46 -7.26 -4.07
C LEU A 37 2.55 -7.97 -3.23
N PRO A 38 3.58 -8.62 -3.81
CA PRO A 38 4.57 -9.32 -3.01
C PRO A 38 5.41 -8.37 -2.13
N GLN A 39 5.60 -7.12 -2.56
CA GLN A 39 6.35 -6.13 -1.79
C GLN A 39 5.58 -5.69 -0.56
N ILE A 40 4.27 -5.45 -0.70
CA ILE A 40 3.44 -4.99 0.41
C ILE A 40 3.15 -6.11 1.42
N ILE A 41 2.99 -7.36 0.95
CA ILE A 41 2.92 -8.55 1.82
C ILE A 41 4.19 -8.68 2.64
N LYS A 42 5.36 -8.61 1.99
CA LYS A 42 6.65 -8.66 2.69
C LYS A 42 6.78 -7.52 3.70
N ALA A 43 6.34 -6.32 3.35
CA ALA A 43 6.38 -5.18 4.25
C ALA A 43 5.52 -5.36 5.50
N ARG A 44 4.35 -5.96 5.37
CA ARG A 44 3.50 -6.34 6.51
C ARG A 44 4.18 -7.42 7.35
N ASP A 45 4.59 -8.53 6.74
CA ASP A 45 5.08 -9.72 7.45
C ASP A 45 6.41 -9.45 8.19
N GLU A 46 7.32 -8.70 7.55
CA GLU A 46 8.59 -8.29 8.17
C GLU A 46 8.47 -6.99 8.97
N LYS A 47 7.27 -6.44 9.12
CA LYS A 47 6.98 -5.16 9.79
C LYS A 47 7.91 -4.02 9.34
N LEU A 48 8.19 -3.96 8.04
CA LEU A 48 9.12 -2.98 7.47
C LEU A 48 8.68 -1.53 7.73
N TYR A 49 7.37 -1.31 7.88
CA TYR A 49 6.76 -0.02 8.22
C TYR A 49 7.21 0.57 9.57
N LEU A 50 7.76 -0.25 10.47
CA LEU A 50 8.38 0.19 11.72
C LEU A 50 9.77 0.81 11.52
N LYS A 51 10.40 0.63 10.36
CA LYS A 51 11.70 1.25 10.06
C LYS A 51 11.50 2.71 9.68
N ASP A 52 12.26 3.62 10.30
CA ASP A 52 12.15 5.07 10.09
C ASP A 52 12.26 5.51 8.61
N ASN A 53 13.02 4.77 7.81
CA ASN A 53 13.26 5.07 6.39
C ASN A 53 12.42 4.21 5.44
N TRP A 54 11.43 3.48 5.94
CA TRP A 54 10.54 2.72 5.08
C TRP A 54 9.42 3.60 4.53
N PHE A 55 9.15 3.42 3.24
CA PHE A 55 8.08 4.01 2.45
C PHE A 55 7.53 2.92 1.53
N ILE A 56 6.29 3.11 1.06
CA ILE A 56 5.70 2.17 0.12
C ILE A 56 6.32 2.44 -1.25
N ASN A 57 7.04 1.46 -1.79
CA ASN A 57 7.56 1.55 -3.15
C ASN A 57 6.43 1.29 -4.15
N SER A 58 5.57 2.29 -4.35
CA SER A 58 4.52 2.20 -5.37
C SER A 58 5.17 2.14 -6.75
N PRO A 59 4.73 1.23 -7.64
CA PRO A 59 5.19 1.22 -9.02
C PRO A 59 4.89 2.59 -9.63
N ARG A 60 5.85 3.22 -10.29
CA ARG A 60 5.68 4.55 -10.93
C ARG A 60 4.45 4.63 -11.85
N TRP A 61 4.11 3.51 -12.47
CA TRP A 61 2.98 3.34 -13.39
C TRP A 61 1.61 3.19 -12.70
N LEU A 62 1.57 2.92 -11.40
CA LEU A 62 0.34 2.83 -10.62
C LEU A 62 -0.18 4.26 -10.36
N GLY A 63 -0.98 4.77 -11.30
CA GLY A 63 -1.56 6.13 -11.24
C GLY A 63 -1.33 6.93 -12.51
N GLU A 64 -0.34 6.57 -13.33
CA GLU A 64 0.18 7.44 -14.40
C GLU A 64 -0.28 7.06 -15.82
N TYR A 65 -0.64 5.80 -16.11
CA TYR A 65 -0.84 5.33 -17.50
C TYR A 65 -2.17 4.59 -17.74
N GLY A 66 -3.30 5.29 -17.61
CA GLY A 66 -4.61 4.72 -17.94
C GLY A 66 -5.09 3.69 -16.92
N ASN A 67 -4.90 4.01 -15.64
CA ASN A 67 -5.36 3.20 -14.53
C ASN A 67 -6.85 2.88 -14.62
N THR A 68 -7.19 1.68 -14.16
CA THR A 68 -8.56 1.37 -13.76
C THR A 68 -8.94 2.16 -12.50
N LYS A 69 -10.24 2.40 -12.27
CA LYS A 69 -10.71 3.04 -11.02
C LYS A 69 -10.19 2.32 -9.78
N ASP A 70 -10.12 1.00 -9.84
CA ASP A 70 -9.58 0.21 -8.74
C ASP A 70 -8.10 0.56 -8.44
N GLU A 71 -7.27 0.72 -9.47
CA GLU A 71 -5.85 1.11 -9.28
C GLU A 71 -5.70 2.54 -8.74
N GLU A 72 -6.61 3.46 -9.10
CA GLU A 72 -6.67 4.79 -8.47
C GLU A 72 -7.02 4.69 -6.98
N GLU A 73 -7.99 3.85 -6.60
CA GLU A 73 -8.33 3.62 -5.20
C GLU A 73 -7.17 2.96 -4.42
N ILE A 74 -6.44 2.02 -5.02
CA ILE A 74 -5.22 1.44 -4.43
C ILE A 74 -4.17 2.54 -4.19
N PHE A 75 -3.98 3.44 -5.15
CA PHE A 75 -3.04 4.55 -5.01
C PHE A 75 -3.45 5.49 -3.87
N ASP A 76 -4.72 5.86 -3.80
CA ASP A 76 -5.25 6.70 -2.72
C ASP A 76 -5.03 6.07 -1.34
N ASP A 77 -5.22 4.76 -1.22
CA ASP A 77 -4.99 4.04 0.04
C ASP A 77 -3.51 3.99 0.41
N ILE A 78 -2.61 3.82 -0.56
CA ILE A 78 -1.16 3.95 -0.33
C ILE A 78 -0.83 5.34 0.23
N VAL A 79 -1.35 6.40 -0.39
CA VAL A 79 -1.12 7.78 0.06
C VAL A 79 -1.64 8.00 1.49
N LYS A 80 -2.83 7.48 1.82
CA LYS A 80 -3.39 7.55 3.19
C LYS A 80 -2.49 6.84 4.20
N ILE A 81 -1.97 5.65 3.88
CA ILE A 81 -1.08 4.90 4.76
C ILE A 81 0.22 5.68 4.99
N GLU A 82 0.81 6.25 3.94
CA GLU A 82 2.03 7.05 4.07
C GLU A 82 1.83 8.32 4.91
N LEU A 83 0.71 9.03 4.72
CA LEU A 83 0.36 10.19 5.53
C LEU A 83 0.14 9.80 7.00
N PHE A 84 -0.55 8.69 7.25
CA PHE A 84 -0.75 8.17 8.60
C PHE A 84 0.58 7.85 9.27
N MET A 85 1.46 7.11 8.60
CA MET A 85 2.81 6.78 9.11
C MET A 85 3.62 8.04 9.41
N ARG A 86 3.63 9.03 8.50
CA ARG A 86 4.32 10.30 8.74
C ARG A 86 3.76 11.03 9.95
N SER A 87 2.44 11.16 10.05
CA SER A 87 1.79 11.85 11.17
C SER A 87 2.13 11.22 12.51
N LYS A 88 2.29 9.89 12.55
CA LYS A 88 2.62 9.15 13.76
C LYS A 88 4.10 9.20 14.12
N ARG A 89 5.00 9.21 13.13
CA ARG A 89 6.44 9.43 13.37
C ARG A 89 6.73 10.84 13.92
N HIS A 90 5.95 11.85 13.52
CA HIS A 90 6.07 13.19 14.09
C HIS A 90 5.66 13.25 15.57
N GLN A 91 4.64 12.50 15.99
CA GLN A 91 4.18 12.46 17.39
C GLN A 91 5.14 11.76 18.37
N THR A 92 6.09 10.95 17.88
CA THR A 92 7.04 10.21 18.73
C THR A 92 8.37 10.95 18.94
N ASN A 93 8.60 12.06 18.22
CA ASN A 93 9.84 12.85 18.26
C ASN A 93 9.69 14.20 19.01
N GLU A 94 8.56 14.42 19.68
CA GLU A 94 8.30 15.53 20.62
C GLU A 94 8.24 14.99 22.06
#